data_AF-A0A7W0YEY2-F1
#
_entry.id   AF-A0A7W0YEY2-F1
#
_cell.length_a   1.000
_cell.length_b   1.000
_cell.length_c   1.000
_cell.angle_alpha   90.00
_cell.angle_beta   90.00
_cell.angle_gamma   90.00
#
_symmetry.space_group_name_H-M   'P 1'
#
loop_
_entity.id
_entity.type
_entity.pdbx_description
1 polymer ?
#
loop_
_entity_poly.entity_id
_entity_poly.type
_entity_poly.pdbx_seq_one_letter_code
_entity_poly.pdbx_strand_id
1 'polypeptide(L)'
;INPRWIKPLDTGTLEFFARSVQVLCTLEDHVLHNGFGCGVMEHLATQRITTPVVRIGWPDQFIEHGSIPVLREKHGLTSDALVEKVLPLLKKPAEKARPNAAA
;
A
#
# COMPACT_ATOMS: atom_id res chain seq x y z
N ILE A 1 5.88 -8.80 1.78
CA ILE A 1 5.51 -9.74 0.69
C ILE A 1 6.26 -9.28 -0.55
N ASN A 2 6.82 -10.21 -1.35
CA ASN A 2 7.42 -9.87 -2.64
C ASN A 2 6.46 -10.31 -3.78
N PRO A 3 5.61 -9.40 -4.32
CA PRO A 3 4.66 -9.71 -5.38
C PRO A 3 5.36 -9.73 -6.75
N ARG A 4 6.25 -10.70 -6.96
CA ARG A 4 7.15 -10.74 -8.13
C ARG A 4 6.47 -10.97 -9.48
N TRP A 5 5.16 -11.22 -9.50
CA TRP A 5 4.35 -11.33 -10.71
C TRP A 5 3.18 -10.35 -10.63
N ILE A 6 3.14 -9.39 -11.58
CA ILE A 6 1.96 -8.55 -11.81
C ILE A 6 0.85 -9.35 -12.53
N LYS A 7 1.24 -10.35 -13.34
CA LYS A 7 0.32 -11.22 -14.06
C LYS A 7 0.93 -12.62 -14.28
N PRO A 8 0.21 -13.70 -13.94
CA PRO A 8 -0.99 -13.69 -13.08
C PRO A 8 -0.65 -13.17 -11.68
N LEU A 9 -1.61 -12.51 -11.02
CA LEU A 9 -1.48 -12.17 -9.60
C LEU A 9 -1.56 -13.44 -8.75
N ASP A 10 -0.79 -13.49 -7.67
CA ASP A 10 -1.00 -14.47 -6.61
C ASP A 10 -2.21 -14.05 -5.76
N THR A 11 -3.40 -14.39 -6.26
CA THR A 11 -4.68 -13.97 -5.67
C THR A 11 -4.90 -14.60 -4.30
N GLY A 12 -4.46 -15.84 -4.09
CA GLY A 12 -4.57 -16.52 -2.80
C GLY A 12 -3.82 -15.78 -1.68
N THR A 13 -2.55 -15.45 -1.93
CA THR A 13 -1.75 -14.64 -0.99
C THR A 13 -2.34 -13.25 -0.81
N LEU A 14 -2.75 -12.59 -1.90
CA LEU A 14 -3.34 -11.25 -1.85
C LEU A 14 -4.59 -11.21 -0.96
N GLU A 15 -5.53 -12.13 -1.18
CA GLU A 15 -6.78 -12.18 -0.42
C GLU A 15 -6.56 -12.52 1.05
N PHE A 16 -5.66 -13.46 1.35
CA PHE A 16 -5.28 -13.81 2.72
C PHE A 16 -4.85 -12.56 3.50
N PHE A 17 -3.90 -11.80 2.95
CA PHE A 17 -3.40 -10.61 3.62
C PHE A 17 -4.43 -9.50 3.64
N ALA A 18 -5.12 -9.24 2.53
CA ALA A 18 -6.11 -8.17 2.44
C ALA A 18 -7.21 -8.33 3.51
N ARG A 19 -7.63 -9.55 3.85
CA ARG A 19 -8.63 -9.80 4.91
C ARG A 19 -8.08 -9.68 6.34
N SER A 20 -6.76 -9.68 6.52
CA SER A 20 -6.09 -9.71 7.83
C SER A 20 -5.48 -8.37 8.26
N VAL A 21 -5.26 -7.44 7.33
CA VAL A 21 -4.62 -6.16 7.58
C VAL A 21 -5.63 -5.01 7.60
N GLN A 22 -5.30 -3.92 8.30
CA GLN A 22 -6.14 -2.71 8.28
C GLN A 22 -5.97 -1.92 6.99
N VAL A 23 -4.79 -1.98 6.38
CA VAL A 23 -4.41 -1.24 5.17
C VAL A 23 -3.47 -2.12 4.37
N LEU A 24 -3.69 -2.20 3.07
CA LEU A 24 -2.77 -2.84 2.12
C LEU A 24 -2.01 -1.74 1.37
N CYS A 25 -0.71 -1.94 1.17
CA CYS A 25 0.10 -0.99 0.41
C CYS A 25 0.79 -1.69 -0.76
N THR A 26 0.75 -1.05 -1.94
CA THR A 26 1.50 -1.48 -3.12
C THR A 26 2.62 -0.49 -3.42
N LEU A 27 3.78 -1.01 -3.78
CA LEU A 27 4.90 -0.23 -4.30
C LEU A 27 5.24 -0.75 -5.69
N GLU A 28 5.38 0.15 -6.65
CA GLU A 28 5.74 -0.18 -8.02
C GLU A 28 6.66 0.89 -8.63
N ASP A 29 7.64 0.45 -9.41
CA ASP A 29 8.45 1.33 -10.27
C ASP A 29 7.75 1.47 -11.63
N HIS A 30 6.49 1.92 -11.58
CA HIS A 30 5.59 2.05 -12.72
C HIS A 30 4.60 3.20 -12.47
N VAL A 31 3.99 3.74 -13.52
CA VAL A 31 2.92 4.73 -13.39
C VAL A 31 1.73 4.14 -12.63
N LEU A 32 1.13 4.94 -11.75
CA LEU A 32 0.02 4.50 -10.91
C LEU A 32 -1.19 4.02 -11.72
N HIS A 33 -1.42 4.55 -12.92
CA HIS A 33 -2.54 4.12 -13.76
C HIS A 33 -2.20 2.83 -14.50
N ASN A 34 -3.14 1.87 -14.50
CA ASN A 34 -3.03 0.59 -15.18
C ASN A 34 -1.85 -0.31 -14.72
N GLY A 35 -1.22 0.04 -13.59
CA GLY A 35 -0.10 -0.69 -13.00
C GLY A 35 -0.51 -1.82 -12.05
N PHE A 36 0.45 -2.29 -11.26
CA PHE A 36 0.28 -3.34 -10.25
C PHE A 36 -0.76 -2.96 -9.21
N GLY A 37 -0.70 -1.73 -8.69
CA GLY A 37 -1.67 -1.27 -7.69
C GLY A 37 -3.11 -1.22 -8.24
N CYS A 38 -3.29 -0.92 -9.52
CA CYS A 38 -4.60 -1.01 -10.18
C CYS A 38 -5.10 -2.45 -10.26
N GLY A 39 -4.27 -3.39 -10.71
CA GLY A 39 -4.65 -4.81 -10.77
C GLY A 39 -5.00 -5.41 -9.40
N VAL A 40 -4.29 -4.99 -8.34
CA VAL A 40 -4.64 -5.34 -6.96
C VAL A 40 -6.03 -4.80 -6.59
N MET A 41 -6.29 -3.51 -6.80
CA MET A 41 -7.59 -2.92 -6.48
C MET A 41 -8.74 -3.55 -7.28
N GLU A 42 -8.51 -3.83 -8.57
CA GLU A 42 -9.48 -4.51 -9.43
C GLU A 42 -9.85 -5.88 -8.87
N HIS A 43 -8.86 -6.71 -8.54
CA HIS A 43 -9.09 -8.03 -7.94
C HIS A 43 -9.85 -7.93 -6.61
N LEU A 44 -9.42 -7.03 -5.71
CA LEU A 44 -10.09 -6.85 -4.42
C LEU A 44 -11.56 -6.41 -4.59
N ALA A 45 -11.84 -5.53 -5.55
CA ALA A 45 -13.19 -5.11 -5.89
C ALA A 45 -14.05 -6.29 -6.40
N THR A 46 -13.51 -7.12 -7.29
CA THR A 46 -14.19 -8.36 -7.76
C THR A 46 -14.52 -9.30 -6.59
N GLN A 47 -13.62 -9.43 -5.62
CA GLN A 47 -13.81 -10.27 -4.43
C GLN A 47 -14.60 -9.59 -3.30
N ARG A 48 -15.07 -8.36 -3.51
CA ARG A 48 -15.77 -7.54 -2.50
C ARG A 48 -14.99 -7.36 -1.20
N ILE A 49 -13.66 -7.32 -1.30
CA ILE A 49 -12.77 -7.01 -0.17
C ILE A 49 -12.59 -5.50 -0.11
N THR A 50 -12.94 -4.89 1.02
CA THR A 50 -13.00 -3.42 1.19
C THR A 50 -11.80 -2.83 1.92
N THR A 51 -10.74 -3.62 2.14
CA THR A 51 -9.52 -3.17 2.81
C THR A 51 -8.91 -1.98 2.06
N PRO A 52 -8.67 -0.84 2.73
CA PRO A 52 -8.06 0.34 2.12
C PRO A 52 -6.73 0.00 1.44
N VAL A 53 -6.54 0.52 0.23
CA VAL A 53 -5.30 0.34 -0.55
C VAL A 53 -4.58 1.68 -0.70
N VAL A 54 -3.33 1.74 -0.26
CA VAL A 54 -2.40 2.86 -0.51
C VAL A 54 -1.44 2.45 -1.61
N ARG A 55 -1.21 3.32 -2.60
CA ARG A 55 -0.35 3.01 -3.75
C ARG A 55 0.81 4.00 -3.84
N ILE A 56 2.01 3.48 -4.03
CA ILE A 56 3.24 4.21 -4.30
C ILE A 56 3.73 3.81 -5.69
N GLY A 57 3.90 4.81 -6.55
CA GLY A 57 4.32 4.65 -7.94
C GLY A 57 4.42 6.02 -8.61
N TRP A 58 4.77 6.03 -9.88
CA TRP A 58 4.98 7.28 -10.61
C TRP A 58 3.65 8.00 -10.92
N PRO A 59 3.63 9.34 -10.90
CA PRO A 59 2.49 10.12 -11.38
C PRO A 59 2.32 9.96 -12.90
N ASP A 60 1.13 10.27 -13.41
CA ASP A 60 0.81 10.23 -14.83
C ASP A 60 1.25 11.51 -15.55
N GLN A 61 2.56 11.67 -15.63
CA GLN A 61 3.21 12.80 -16.29
C GLN A 61 4.63 12.41 -16.70
N PHE A 62 5.22 13.21 -17.58
CA PHE A 62 6.63 13.07 -17.90
C PHE A 62 7.48 13.37 -16.66
N ILE A 63 8.44 12.47 -16.38
CA ILE A 63 9.45 12.64 -15.35
C ILE A 63 10.69 13.24 -16.00
N GLU A 64 11.25 14.29 -15.39
CA GLU A 64 12.43 14.95 -15.93
C GLU A 64 13.70 14.07 -15.89
N HIS A 65 14.74 14.53 -16.59
CA HIS A 65 16.06 13.92 -16.46
C HIS A 65 16.68 14.23 -15.10
N GLY A 66 17.17 13.20 -14.40
CA GLY A 66 17.80 13.33 -13.09
C GLY A 66 18.28 11.99 -12.55
N SER A 67 18.97 12.02 -11.41
CA SER A 67 19.37 10.79 -10.74
C SER A 67 18.16 10.08 -10.12
N ILE A 68 18.15 8.74 -10.17
CA ILE A 68 17.04 7.93 -9.63
C ILE A 68 16.72 8.25 -8.16
N PRO A 69 17.70 8.40 -7.25
CA PRO A 69 17.41 8.74 -5.86
C PRO A 69 16.69 10.10 -5.72
N VAL A 70 17.15 11.12 -6.44
CA VAL A 70 16.52 12.46 -6.42
C VAL A 70 15.11 12.42 -6.99
N LEU A 71 14.90 11.70 -8.09
CA LEU A 71 13.58 11.58 -8.70
C LEU A 71 12.60 10.81 -7.80
N ARG A 72 13.04 9.72 -7.16
CA ARG A 72 12.20 8.97 -6.22
C ARG A 72 11.81 9.80 -5.01
N GLU A 73 12.76 10.56 -4.45
CA GLU A 73 12.47 11.50 -3.35
C GLU A 73 11.44 12.55 -3.79
N LYS A 74 11.69 13.22 -4.91
CA LYS A 74 10.83 14.27 -5.45
C LYS A 74 9.40 13.79 -5.70
N HIS A 75 9.24 12.57 -6.20
CA HIS A 75 7.94 12.01 -6.57
C HIS A 75 7.31 11.12 -5.49
N GLY A 76 7.94 11.00 -4.32
CA GLY A 76 7.39 10.25 -3.18
C GLY A 76 7.42 8.72 -3.35
N LEU A 77 8.35 8.20 -4.15
CA LEU A 77 8.63 6.77 -4.26
C LEU A 77 9.64 6.33 -3.18
N THR A 78 9.29 6.61 -1.93
CA THR A 78 10.15 6.38 -0.75
C THR A 78 9.40 5.64 0.35
N SER A 79 10.14 5.05 1.28
CA SER A 79 9.58 4.45 2.50
C SER A 79 8.86 5.48 3.35
N ASP A 80 9.37 6.71 3.39
CA ASP A 80 8.85 7.74 4.27
C ASP A 80 7.50 8.25 3.77
N ALA A 81 7.38 8.48 2.45
CA ALA A 81 6.11 8.79 1.81
C ALA A 81 5.07 7.67 1.98
N LEU A 82 5.51 6.41 1.98
CA LEU A 82 4.64 5.27 2.28
C LEU A 82 4.12 5.35 3.72
N VAL A 83 5.02 5.54 4.69
CA VAL A 83 4.67 5.62 6.11
C VAL A 83 3.71 6.78 6.37
N GLU A 84 3.99 7.95 5.80
CA GLU A 84 3.15 9.14 5.89
C GLU A 84 1.72 8.87 5.42
N LYS A 85 1.56 8.12 4.31
CA LYS A 85 0.24 7.79 3.76
C LYS A 85 -0.48 6.66 4.51
N VAL A 86 0.27 5.71 5.08
CA VAL A 86 -0.32 4.53 5.73
C VAL A 86 -0.70 4.82 7.19
N LEU A 87 0.12 5.54 7.95
CA LEU A 87 -0.09 5.78 9.38
C LEU A 87 -1.48 6.36 9.73
N PRO A 88 -2.01 7.37 8.99
CA PRO A 88 -3.33 7.94 9.30
C PRO A 88 -4.49 6.95 9.15
N LEU A 89 -4.30 5.88 8.38
CA LEU A 89 -5.31 4.86 8.12
C LEU A 89 -5.28 3.71 9.15
N LEU A 90 -4.23 3.65 9.98
CA LEU A 90 -4.14 2.67 11.04
C LEU A 90 -4.95 3.13 12.25
N LYS A 91 -5.79 2.24 12.77
CA LYS A 91 -6.45 2.46 14.07
C LYS A 91 -5.35 2.48 15.13
N LYS A 92 -5.38 3.49 16.00
CA LYS A 92 -4.55 3.46 17.21
C LYS A 92 -4.85 2.14 17.94
N PRO A 93 -3.82 1.42 18.43
CA PRO A 93 -4.07 0.26 19.27
C PRO A 93 -4.99 0.70 20.39
N ALA A 94 -6.05 -0.08 20.65
CA ALA A 94 -6.88 0.14 21.83
C ALA A 94 -5.92 0.23 23.03
N GLU A 95 -5.90 1.38 23.70
CA GLU A 95 -5.14 1.55 24.92
C GLU A 95 -5.60 0.43 25.85
N LYS A 96 -4.70 -0.52 26.16
CA LYS A 96 -5.04 -1.63 27.05
C LYS A 96 -5.61 -1.01 28.31
N ALA A 97 -6.90 -1.21 28.57
CA ALA A 97 -7.53 -0.75 29.79
C ALA A 97 -6.66 -1.24 30.94
N ARG A 98 -6.00 -0.31 31.63
CA ARG A 98 -5.23 -0.64 32.82
C ARG A 98 -6.22 -1.30 33.77
N PRO A 99 -5.96 -2.52 34.28
CA PRO A 99 -6.81 -3.09 35.30
C PRO A 99 -6.87 -2.08 36.45
N ASN A 100 -8.09 -1.66 36.78
CA ASN A 100 -8.35 -0.77 37.89
C ASN A 100 -7.72 -1.43 39.13
N ALA A 101 -6.73 -0.77 39.73
CA ALA A 101 -6.11 -1.22 40.97
C ALA A 101 -7.14 -1.04 42.09
N ALA A 102 -7.99 -2.03 42.26
CA ALA A 102 -8.80 -2.22 43.45
C ALA A 102 -8.04 -3.16 44.39
N ALA A 103 -7.37 -2.57 45.38
CA ALA A 103 -7.03 -3.16 46.67
C ALA A 103 -6.79 -2.02 47.66
#